data_AF-A0A4Q3UYS7-F1
#
_entry.id   AF-A0A4Q3UYS7-F1
#
_cell.length_a   1.000
_cell.length_b   1.000
_cell.length_c   1.000
_cell.angle_alpha   90.00
_cell.angle_beta   90.00
_cell.angle_gamma   90.00
#
_symmetry.space_group_name_H-M   'P 1'
#
loop_
_entity.id
_entity.type
_entity.pdbx_description
1 polymer ?
#
loop_
_entity_poly.entity_id
_entity_poly.type
_entity_poly.pdbx_seq_one_letter_code
_entity_poly.pdbx_strand_id
1 'polypeptide(L)'
;MFEKPRIYPDHPGTALVTGASTRIGAAIARALAGAGHAVVVHYRSDETRAQSLAAQITARGGRAATIKADLANRADRASLIAAAQKPFGPLTI
;
A
#
# COMPACT_ATOMS: atom_id res chain seq x y z
N MET A 1 -23.68 -2.81 15.15
CA MET A 1 -23.26 -4.22 15.07
C MET A 1 -22.36 -4.33 13.84
N PHE A 2 -21.03 -4.29 14.02
CA PHE A 2 -20.06 -4.59 12.97
C PHE A 2 -19.12 -5.65 13.55
N GLU A 3 -19.10 -6.81 12.91
CA GLU A 3 -18.28 -7.95 13.30
C GLU A 3 -16.78 -7.61 13.10
N LYS A 4 -15.91 -8.03 14.02
CA LYS A 4 -14.46 -7.80 13.91
C LYS A 4 -13.88 -8.58 12.72
N PRO A 5 -12.99 -7.99 11.90
CA PRO A 5 -12.24 -8.75 10.90
C PRO A 5 -11.41 -9.84 11.59
N ARG A 6 -11.63 -11.09 11.22
CA ARG A 6 -10.84 -12.23 11.67
C ARG A 6 -9.60 -12.34 10.78
N ILE A 7 -8.43 -11.92 11.28
CA ILE A 7 -7.14 -12.11 10.59
C ILE A 7 -6.78 -13.60 10.67
N TYR A 8 -6.50 -14.21 9.51
CA TYR A 8 -6.20 -15.65 9.39
C TYR A 8 -4.69 -15.93 9.50
N PRO A 9 -4.30 -17.05 10.13
CA PRO A 9 -2.92 -17.39 10.46
C PRO A 9 -1.99 -17.63 9.25
N ASP A 10 -2.52 -17.64 8.02
CA ASP A 10 -1.79 -17.94 6.78
C ASP A 10 -1.81 -16.80 5.74
N HIS A 11 -1.98 -15.52 6.13
CA HIS A 11 -2.12 -14.45 5.12
C HIS A 11 -1.20 -13.22 5.24
N PRO A 12 -0.33 -12.99 4.24
CA PRO A 12 0.36 -11.73 4.03
C PRO A 12 -0.55 -10.80 3.22
N GLY A 13 -1.73 -10.38 3.71
CA GLY A 13 -2.74 -9.64 2.91
C GLY A 13 -2.33 -8.30 2.29
N THR A 14 -3.28 -7.40 1.98
CA THR A 14 -2.93 -6.12 1.34
C THR A 14 -2.40 -5.12 2.37
N ALA A 15 -1.24 -4.52 2.09
CA ALA A 15 -0.62 -3.51 2.93
C ALA A 15 -0.66 -2.12 2.28
N LEU A 16 -1.13 -1.10 2.98
CA LEU A 16 -1.02 0.30 2.56
C LEU A 16 0.18 0.96 3.26
N VAL A 17 1.17 1.41 2.50
CA VAL A 17 2.33 2.12 3.06
C VAL A 17 2.28 3.60 2.66
N THR A 18 2.05 4.47 3.64
CA THR A 18 2.06 5.93 3.44
C THR A 18 3.49 6.48 3.40
N GLY A 19 3.71 7.52 2.58
CA GLY A 19 5.06 8.06 2.36
C GLY A 19 6.04 7.06 1.74
N ALA A 20 5.53 6.01 1.09
CA ALA A 20 6.31 4.88 0.62
C ALA A 20 7.26 5.21 -0.53
N SER A 21 7.11 6.36 -1.18
CA SER A 21 7.98 6.76 -2.28
C SER A 21 9.42 7.10 -1.85
N THR A 22 9.72 7.20 -0.54
CA THR A 22 11.06 7.58 -0.06
C THR A 22 11.51 6.87 1.23
N ARG A 23 12.84 6.85 1.45
CA ARG A 23 13.52 6.46 2.70
C ARG A 23 12.97 5.15 3.31
N ILE A 24 12.47 5.24 4.55
CA ILE A 24 11.98 4.13 5.35
C ILE A 24 10.71 3.52 4.75
N GLY A 25 9.80 4.34 4.22
CA GLY A 25 8.58 3.85 3.60
C GLY A 25 8.87 2.94 2.40
N ALA A 26 9.89 3.28 1.60
CA ALA A 26 10.32 2.44 0.49
C ALA A 26 10.95 1.11 0.97
N ALA A 27 11.68 1.12 2.09
CA ALA A 27 12.24 -0.09 2.68
C ALA A 27 11.13 -1.00 3.24
N ILE A 28 10.15 -0.43 3.95
CA ILE A 28 8.99 -1.14 4.48
C ILE A 28 8.18 -1.77 3.34
N ALA A 29 7.89 -1.02 2.28
CA ALA A 29 7.15 -1.53 1.12
C ALA A 29 7.84 -2.74 0.47
N ARG A 30 9.17 -2.71 0.31
CA ARG A 30 9.94 -3.85 -0.21
C ARG A 30 9.92 -5.04 0.74
N ALA A 31 10.08 -4.80 2.03
CA ALA A 31 10.08 -5.86 3.05
C ALA A 31 8.73 -6.58 3.10
N LEU A 32 7.63 -5.82 3.12
CA LEU A 32 6.27 -6.37 3.09
C LEU A 32 6.02 -7.16 1.80
N ALA A 33 6.42 -6.62 0.64
CA ALA A 33 6.32 -7.35 -0.61
C ALA A 33 7.12 -8.66 -0.60
N GLY A 34 8.33 -8.65 -0.04
CA GLY A 34 9.17 -9.84 0.14
C GLY A 34 8.58 -10.86 1.12
N ALA A 35 7.76 -10.41 2.07
CA ALA A 35 6.98 -11.28 2.96
C ALA A 35 5.67 -11.79 2.33
N GLY A 36 5.39 -11.46 1.06
CA GLY A 36 4.23 -11.94 0.30
C GLY A 36 3.06 -10.96 0.21
N HIS A 37 3.17 -9.76 0.79
CA HIS A 37 2.11 -8.76 0.76
C HIS A 37 1.90 -8.17 -0.63
N ALA A 38 0.64 -7.94 -0.99
CA ALA A 38 0.31 -6.96 -2.03
C ALA A 38 0.46 -5.58 -1.40
N VAL A 39 1.27 -4.69 -1.96
CA VAL A 39 1.52 -3.39 -1.31
C VAL A 39 1.04 -2.22 -2.16
N VAL A 40 0.29 -1.33 -1.52
CA VAL A 40 -0.16 -0.07 -2.09
C VAL A 40 0.79 1.03 -1.61
N VAL A 41 1.55 1.56 -2.56
CA VAL A 41 2.56 2.61 -2.38
C VAL A 41 1.85 3.95 -2.43
N HIS A 42 1.59 4.55 -1.27
CA HIS A 42 1.02 5.89 -1.20
C HIS A 42 2.11 6.96 -1.36
N TYR A 43 1.80 7.98 -2.17
CA TYR A 43 2.61 9.18 -2.35
C TYR A 43 1.75 10.45 -2.33
N ARG A 44 2.35 11.58 -1.95
CA ARG A 44 1.70 12.90 -2.05
C ARG A 44 2.05 13.59 -3.37
N SER A 45 3.34 13.77 -3.63
CA SER A 45 3.85 14.63 -4.71
C SER A 45 4.83 13.95 -5.66
N ASP A 46 5.46 12.86 -5.25
CA ASP A 46 6.54 12.20 -6.03
C ASP A 46 6.03 10.91 -6.69
N GLU A 47 5.25 11.08 -7.76
CA GLU A 47 4.66 9.99 -8.54
C GLU A 47 5.73 9.10 -9.19
N THR A 48 6.74 9.71 -9.78
CA THR A 48 7.82 8.99 -10.47
C THR A 48 8.52 8.01 -9.55
N ARG A 49 8.86 8.42 -8.32
CA ARG A 49 9.46 7.48 -7.35
C ARG A 49 8.49 6.40 -6.90
N ALA A 50 7.21 6.73 -6.72
CA ALA A 50 6.20 5.74 -6.34
C ALA A 50 6.05 4.66 -7.43
N GLN A 51 5.94 5.07 -8.70
CA GLN A 51 5.85 4.15 -9.84
C GLN A 51 7.13 3.32 -10.00
N SER A 52 8.30 3.94 -9.83
CA SER A 52 9.58 3.23 -9.87
C SER A 52 9.65 2.16 -8.79
N LEU A 53 9.21 2.45 -7.56
CA LEU A 53 9.18 1.47 -6.48
C LEU A 53 8.19 0.32 -6.79
N ALA A 54 6.98 0.65 -7.26
CA ALA A 54 5.99 -0.37 -7.63
C ALA A 54 6.53 -1.29 -8.73
N ALA A 55 7.14 -0.71 -9.77
CA ALA A 55 7.79 -1.47 -10.84
C ALA A 55 8.93 -2.37 -10.32
N GLN A 56 9.77 -1.88 -9.40
CA GLN A 56 10.83 -2.68 -8.79
C GLN A 56 10.29 -3.86 -7.95
N ILE A 57 9.17 -3.66 -7.24
CA ILE A 57 8.50 -4.72 -6.49
C ILE A 57 7.95 -5.78 -7.46
N THR A 58 7.23 -5.34 -8.50
CA THR A 58 6.65 -6.23 -9.51
C THR A 58 7.72 -7.01 -10.28
N ALA A 59 8.83 -6.37 -10.65
CA ALA A 59 9.95 -7.03 -11.32
C ALA A 59 10.62 -8.13 -10.48
N ARG A 60 10.44 -8.10 -9.14
CA ARG A 60 10.93 -9.13 -8.21
C ARG A 60 9.87 -10.20 -7.89
N GLY A 61 8.76 -10.22 -8.63
CA GLY A 61 7.66 -11.17 -8.43
C GLY A 61 6.64 -10.77 -7.36
N GLY A 62 6.79 -9.59 -6.75
CA GLY A 62 5.81 -9.05 -5.82
C GLY A 62 4.60 -8.42 -6.52
N ARG A 63 3.62 -7.96 -5.73
CA ARG A 63 2.45 -7.22 -6.24
C ARG A 63 2.45 -5.82 -5.66
N ALA A 64 2.42 -4.80 -6.52
CA ALA A 64 2.36 -3.41 -6.07
C ALA A 64 1.47 -2.54 -6.95
N ALA A 65 0.81 -1.58 -6.32
CA ALA A 65 0.05 -0.50 -6.96
C ALA A 65 0.41 0.82 -6.29
N THR A 66 0.16 1.94 -6.96
CA THR A 66 0.42 3.27 -6.39
C THR A 66 -0.88 4.01 -6.14
N ILE A 67 -0.91 4.85 -5.11
CA ILE A 67 -2.03 5.76 -4.87
C ILE A 67 -1.54 7.15 -4.49
N LYS A 68 -2.13 8.18 -5.11
CA LYS A 68 -1.90 9.57 -4.74
C LYS A 68 -2.94 10.00 -3.71
N ALA A 69 -2.49 10.58 -2.61
CA ALA A 69 -3.35 11.32 -1.70
C ALA A 69 -2.52 12.36 -0.92
N ASP A 70 -3.15 13.49 -0.61
CA ASP A 70 -2.63 14.41 0.39
C ASP A 70 -3.27 14.13 1.75
N LEU A 71 -2.50 13.56 2.67
CA LEU A 71 -2.96 13.28 4.02
C LEU A 71 -3.29 14.56 4.82
N ALA A 72 -2.87 15.75 4.38
CA ALA A 72 -3.33 17.01 4.97
C ALA A 72 -4.77 17.36 4.55
N ASN A 73 -5.22 16.91 3.37
CA ASN A 73 -6.57 17.14 2.85
C ASN A 73 -7.59 16.15 3.47
N ARG A 74 -8.70 16.68 3.98
CA ARG A 74 -9.74 15.88 4.63
C ARG A 74 -10.47 14.92 3.68
N ALA A 75 -10.75 15.35 2.44
CA ALA A 75 -11.46 14.54 1.45
C ALA A 75 -10.58 13.37 0.98
N ASP A 76 -9.30 13.61 0.77
CA ASP A 76 -8.33 12.58 0.40
C ASP A 76 -8.21 11.52 1.50
N ARG A 77 -8.06 11.92 2.76
CA ARG A 77 -8.05 10.98 3.90
C ARG A 77 -9.32 10.14 3.99
N ALA A 78 -10.48 10.75 3.75
CA ALA A 78 -11.76 10.06 3.84
C ALA A 78 -11.93 8.96 2.77
N SER A 79 -11.33 9.14 1.59
CA SER A 79 -11.44 8.20 0.47
C SER A 79 -10.25 7.23 0.34
N LEU A 80 -9.11 7.53 0.99
CA LEU A 80 -7.86 6.80 0.84
C LEU A 80 -8.00 5.30 1.07
N ILE A 81 -8.62 4.88 2.17
CA ILE A 81 -8.74 3.45 2.51
C ILE A 81 -9.56 2.70 1.46
N ALA A 82 -10.71 3.24 1.06
CA ALA A 82 -11.56 2.63 0.05
C ALA A 82 -10.84 2.57 -1.31
N ALA A 83 -10.08 3.60 -1.67
CA ALA A 83 -9.30 3.63 -2.90
C ALA A 83 -8.11 2.64 -2.87
N ALA A 84 -7.42 2.52 -1.74
CA ALA A 84 -6.30 1.60 -1.55
C ALA A 84 -6.71 0.12 -1.56
N GLN A 85 -7.96 -0.20 -1.26
CA GLN A 85 -8.47 -1.57 -1.35
C GLN A 85 -8.76 -2.02 -2.78
N LYS A 86 -9.01 -1.09 -3.71
CA LYS A 86 -9.43 -1.41 -5.09
C LYS A 86 -8.48 -2.35 -5.84
N PRO A 87 -7.14 -2.22 -5.75
CA PRO A 87 -6.24 -3.06 -6.53
C PRO A 87 -6.18 -4.52 -6.07
N PHE A 88 -6.25 -4.76 -4.76
CA PHE A 88 -5.87 -6.07 -4.18
C PHE A 88 -6.85 -6.60 -3.13
N GLY A 89 -7.97 -5.91 -2.88
CA GLY A 89 -8.95 -6.28 -1.87
C GLY A 89 -8.69 -5.63 -0.50
N PRO A 90 -9.30 -6.16 0.57
CA PRO A 90 -9.25 -5.56 1.90
C PRO A 90 -7.83 -5.31 2.40
N LEU A 91 -7.62 -4.15 3.04
CA LEU A 91 -6.37 -3.85 3.74
C LEU A 91 -6.30 -4.68 5.02
N THR A 92 -5.16 -5.32 5.24
CA THR A 92 -4.83 -6.07 6.45
C THR A 92 -3.69 -5.43 7.23
N ILE A 93 -2.92 -4.53 6.59
CA ILE A 93 -1.84 -3.72 7.17
C ILE A 93 -1.95 -2.27 6.69
#